data_AF-A0A9W6T183-F1
#
_entry.id   AF-A0A9W6T183-F1
#
_cell.length_a   1.000
_cell.length_b   1.000
_cell.length_c   1.000
_cell.angle_alpha   90.00
_cell.angle_beta   90.00
_cell.angle_gamma   90.00
#
_symmetry.space_group_name_H-M   'P 1'
#
loop_
_entity.id
_entity.type
_entity.pdbx_description
1 polymer ?
#
loop_
_entity_poly.entity_id
_entity_poly.type
_entity_poly.pdbx_seq_one_letter_code
_entity_poly.pdbx_strand_id
1 'polypeptide(L)' 'MLPLFHGEHVYENYRLDSVEVANKYLEDPEFNTPNKIRMVELMLDVMDAPSNLVQQAAFSAKTNAEN' A
#
# COMPACT_ATOMS: atom_id res chain seq x y z
N MET A 1 -11.03 -8.68 -7.20
CA MET A 1 -10.51 -8.51 -5.84
C MET A 1 -10.13 -9.87 -5.30
N LEU A 2 -8.96 -9.98 -4.69
CA LEU A 2 -8.47 -11.24 -4.15
C LEU A 2 -9.34 -11.65 -2.94
N PRO A 3 -9.87 -12.89 -2.88
CA PRO A 3 -10.59 -13.40 -1.71
C PRO A 3 -9.57 -13.69 -0.61
N LEU A 4 -9.14 -12.65 0.11
CA LEU A 4 -7.96 -12.71 0.99
C LEU A 4 -8.26 -13.33 2.36
N PHE A 5 -9.52 -13.42 2.78
CA PHE A 5 -9.91 -13.92 4.10
C PHE A 5 -10.91 -15.07 4.02
N HIS A 6 -10.62 -16.18 4.72
CA HIS A 6 -11.55 -17.29 4.95
C HIS A 6 -12.44 -17.00 6.18
N GLY A 7 -13.72 -17.38 6.13
CA GLY A 7 -14.69 -17.25 7.23
C GLY A 7 -15.74 -16.15 7.03
N GLU A 8 -16.82 -16.20 7.81
CA GLU A 8 -17.88 -15.16 7.84
C GLU A 8 -17.43 -13.96 8.67
N HIS A 9 -16.47 -13.20 8.15
CA HIS A 9 -16.06 -11.94 8.75
C HIS A 9 -16.60 -10.77 7.93
N VAL A 10 -17.01 -9.69 8.60
CA VAL A 10 -17.33 -8.43 7.91
C VAL A 10 -15.99 -7.81 7.49
N TYR A 11 -15.70 -7.84 6.20
CA TYR A 11 -14.53 -7.19 5.61
C TYR A 11 -14.93 -6.24 4.49
N GLU A 12 -14.16 -5.17 4.34
CA GLU A 12 -14.31 -4.18 3.27
C GLU A 12 -13.05 -4.17 2.43
N ASN A 13 -13.22 -3.97 1.12
CA ASN A 13 -12.11 -3.90 0.18
C ASN A 13 -12.17 -2.60 -0.61
N TYR A 14 -11.02 -1.95 -0.72
CA TYR A 14 -10.87 -0.68 -1.42
C TYR A 14 -9.71 -0.79 -2.40
N ARG A 15 -9.86 -0.13 -3.54
CA ARG A 15 -8.79 0.06 -4.51
C ARG A 15 -8.58 1.56 -4.68
N LEU A 16 -7.36 2.02 -4.43
CA LEU A 16 -6.99 3.43 -4.47
C LEU A 16 -5.99 3.64 -5.60
N ASP A 17 -6.36 4.42 -6.60
CA ASP A 17 -5.58 4.69 -7.80
C ASP A 17 -5.17 6.16 -7.99
N SER A 18 -5.64 7.04 -7.11
CA SER A 18 -5.27 8.45 -7.10
C SER A 18 -5.21 9.01 -5.68
N VAL A 19 -4.55 10.17 -5.52
CA VAL A 19 -4.49 10.89 -4.25
C VAL A 19 -5.88 11.34 -3.80
N GLU A 20 -6.73 11.78 -4.73
CA GLU A 20 -8.10 12.21 -4.45
C GLU A 20 -8.94 11.04 -3.92
N VAL A 21 -8.82 9.86 -4.53
CA VAL A 21 -9.52 8.66 -4.06
C VAL A 21 -9.00 8.23 -2.70
N ALA A 22 -7.68 8.29 -2.47
CA ALA A 22 -7.10 8.00 -1.16
C ALA A 22 -7.60 8.95 -0.08
N ASN A 23 -7.56 10.27 -0.33
CA ASN A 23 -8.00 11.28 0.63
C ASN A 23 -9.48 11.15 1.00
N LYS A 24 -10.34 10.79 0.03
CA LYS A 24 -11.76 10.50 0.29
C LYS A 24 -11.96 9.51 1.43
N TYR A 25 -11.12 8.47 1.54
CA TYR A 25 -11.23 7.47 2.60
C TYR A 25 -10.40 7.83 3.84
N LEU A 26 -9.19 8.36 3.65
CA LEU A 26 -8.32 8.75 4.77
C LEU A 26 -8.92 9.88 5.61
N GLU A 27 -9.76 10.73 5.02
CA GLU A 27 -10.46 11.81 5.71
C GLU A 27 -11.86 11.42 6.22
N ASP A 28 -12.35 10.21 5.91
CA ASP A 28 -13.66 9.72 6.33
C ASP A 28 -13.62 9.19 7.78
N PRO A 29 -14.39 9.77 8.73
CA PRO A 29 -14.46 9.28 10.10
C PRO A 29 -14.95 7.83 10.24
N GLU A 30 -15.83 7.36 9.34
CA GLU A 30 -16.31 5.99 9.37
C GLU A 30 -15.18 5.02 9.01
N PHE A 31 -14.42 5.34 7.96
CA PHE A 31 -13.24 4.58 7.56
C PHE A 31 -12.16 4.57 8.66
N ASN A 32 -11.98 5.68 9.37
CA ASN A 32 -11.02 5.78 10.47
C ASN A 32 -11.48 5.07 11.77
N THR A 33 -12.73 4.61 11.84
CA THR A 33 -13.20 3.78 12.96
C THR A 33 -12.70 2.33 12.78
N PRO A 34 -11.95 1.75 13.74
CA PRO A 34 -11.36 0.42 13.60
C PRO A 34 -12.34 -0.70 13.98
N ASN A 35 -13.49 -0.76 13.28
CA ASN A 35 -14.59 -1.69 13.57
C ASN A 35 -14.66 -2.91 12.64
N LYS A 36 -13.88 -2.93 11.55
CA LYS A 36 -13.89 -3.97 10.51
C LYS A 36 -12.47 -4.23 10.01
N ILE A 37 -12.23 -5.43 9.47
CA ILE A 37 -11.01 -5.70 8.71
C ILE A 37 -11.15 -5.03 7.34
N ARG A 38 -10.10 -4.32 6.90
CA ARG A 38 -10.09 -3.62 5.61
C ARG A 38 -8.86 -4.02 4.80
N MET A 39 -9.09 -4.37 3.54
CA MET A 39 -8.04 -4.53 2.54
C MET A 39 -8.01 -3.30 1.66
N VAL A 40 -6.83 -2.69 1.53
CA VAL A 40 -6.63 -1.50 0.68
C VAL A 40 -5.56 -1.84 -0.35
N GLU A 41 -5.98 -2.02 -1.60
CA GLU A 41 -5.08 -2.17 -2.74
C GLU A 41 -4.68 -0.77 -3.23
N LEU A 42 -3.44 -0.36 -2.91
CA LEU A 42 -2.86 0.89 -3.37
C LEU A 42 -2.16 0.66 -4.70
N MET A 43 -2.61 1.35 -5.75
CA MET A 43 -1.98 1.30 -7.06
C MET A 43 -0.82 2.29 -7.10
N LEU A 44 0.39 1.77 -7.31
CA LEU A 44 1.61 2.56 -7.49
C LEU A 44 2.24 2.20 -8.83
N ASP A 45 3.07 3.10 -9.36
CA ASP A 45 3.87 2.80 -10.54
C ASP A 45 4.91 1.73 -10.22
N VAL A 46 5.20 0.88 -11.20
CA VAL A 46 6.04 -0.32 -11.02
C VAL A 46 7.44 0.01 -10.48
N MET A 47 7.98 1.17 -10.87
CA MET A 47 9.33 1.61 -10.50
C MET A 47 9.34 2.70 -9.42
N ASP A 48 8.17 3.07 -8.87
CA ASP A 48 8.10 4.07 -7.82
C ASP A 48 8.62 3.52 -6.49
N ALA A 49 9.43 4.32 -5.81
CA ALA A 49 10.05 3.97 -4.55
C ALA A 49 10.52 5.23 -3.80
N PRO A 50 10.59 5.19 -2.46
CA PRO A 50 11.14 6.27 -1.67
C PRO A 50 12.59 6.62 -2.07
N SER A 51 12.93 7.91 -2.09
CA SER A 51 14.24 8.41 -2.58
C SER A 51 15.44 7.87 -1.79
N ASN A 52 15.27 7.61 -0.49
CA ASN A 52 16.26 6.95 0.35
C ASN A 52 16.46 5.48 -0.03
N LEU A 53 15.40 4.77 -0.42
CA LEU A 53 15.48 3.39 -0.88
C LEU A 53 16.22 3.32 -2.23
N VAL A 54 15.95 4.25 -3.15
CA VAL A 54 16.67 4.34 -4.43
C VAL A 54 18.18 4.52 -4.20
N GLN A 55 18.57 5.44 -3.30
CA GLN A 55 19.97 5.65 -2.96
C GLN A 55 20.61 4.42 -2.29
N GLN A 56 19.89 3.82 -1.34
CA GLN A 56 20.36 2.61 -0.67
C GLN A 56 20.54 1.45 -1.64
N ALA A 57 19.65 1.28 -2.62
CA ALA A 57 19.75 0.25 -3.64
C ALA A 57 21.03 0.44 -4.48
N ALA A 58 21.41 1.68 -4.81
CA ALA A 58 22.65 1.96 -5.52
C ALA A 58 23.89 1.60 -4.69
N PHE A 59 23.89 1.91 -3.39
CA PHE A 59 24.99 1.52 -2.49
C PHE A 59 25.10 0.00 -2.38
N SER A 60 23.99 -0.70 -2.17
CA SER A 60 23.96 -2.16 -2.09
C SER A 60 24.46 -2.80 -3.39
N ALA A 61 24.05 -2.29 -4.56
CA ALA A 61 24.51 -2.79 -5.85
C ALA A 61 26.02 -2.63 -6.04
N LYS A 62 26.57 -1.47 -5.67
CA LYS A 62 28.01 -1.21 -5.72
C LYS A 62 28.78 -2.16 -4.80
N THR A 63 28.38 -2.26 -3.54
CA THR A 63 29.04 -3.14 -2.55
C THR A 63 29.03 -4.60 -2.98
N ASN A 64 27.93 -5.08 -3.57
CA ASN A 64 27.83 -6.46 -4.07
C ASN A 64 28.69 -6.73 -5.31
N ALA A 65 29.00 -5.70 -6.10
CA ALA A 65 29.85 -5.83 -7.29
C ALA A 65 31.36 -5.70 -6.97
N GLU A 66 31.70 -5.14 -5.81
CA GLU A 66 33.09 -5.00 -5.32
C GLU A 66 33.56 -6.20 -4.48
N ASN A 67 32.66 -7.12 -4.12
CA ASN A 67 32.96 -8.42 -3.50
C ASN A 67 32.90 -9.55 -4.54
#